data_AF-A0AAV8AB81-F1
#
_entry.id   AF-A0AAV8AB81-F1
#
_cell.length_a   1.000
_cell.length_b   1.000
_cell.length_c   1.000
_cell.angle_alpha   90.00
_cell.angle_beta   90.00
_cell.angle_gamma   90.00
#
_symmetry.space_group_name_H-M   'P 1'
#
loop_
_entity.id
_entity.type
_entity.pdbx_description
1 polymer ?
#
loop_
_entity_poly.entity_id
_entity_poly.type
_entity_poly.pdbx_seq_one_letter_code
_entity_poly.pdbx_strand_id
1 'polypeptide(L)'
;MGIIISKFVFRPPKNVPSLSGDNLFWIKTKKRKHKIPILYYSPEDEYEEELTTTNYYFSGSEYSTSEMLNDDWSFTSEENDSFDEQEKHKQTQKKKKEKEKEKEKELKIKNKNKKNSDLSKRSKSTKKQTISTESENENEDEDSNEKENEKKRLLPKKKLISNKKYDYDEKKKKKKKKGKTENHKETEEELTDEQIQKRKRLTIIFAHGNGESIAELDRFAIRIAKKTNCYVYLMEYPGYPETEGKTREKNCYLSAESVYKWIVNERNVDPSNLIWFGHSLGTGVVVEMASKFPCAGVFLMSPLLSIFRVVMKLCCNVPFDMFVNIKKASKVKSPTMVIHGTDDPIIPINHGKRLYKLLPEKFDAVWIKNAGHNNIESRFRPKFYFELNRFIQHITSQISNKKKKERKREKENKTKTLNETIFENENEIMGKKLLSSSEQSDSSNTNLNIKKGKKKKKSKKRRKKKTKTKKVKKK
;
A
#
# COMPACT_ATOMS: atom_id res chain seq x y z
N MET A 1 -2.34 16.97 21.06
CA MET A 1 -1.83 15.59 20.86
C MET A 1 -1.18 15.34 19.49
N GLY A 2 -1.92 15.15 18.37
CA GLY A 2 -1.37 14.58 17.12
C GLY A 2 -0.06 15.17 16.56
N ILE A 3 0.18 16.48 16.71
CA ILE A 3 1.44 17.13 16.27
C ILE A 3 2.66 16.65 17.08
N ILE A 4 2.46 16.35 18.37
CA ILE A 4 3.50 15.86 19.29
C ILE A 4 3.85 14.42 18.91
N ILE A 5 2.84 13.55 18.75
CA ILE A 5 3.00 12.16 18.30
C ILE A 5 3.80 12.10 17.00
N SER A 6 3.47 12.95 16.03
CA SER A 6 4.20 13.04 14.75
C SER A 6 5.71 13.31 14.93
N LYS A 7 6.13 14.10 15.92
CA LYS A 7 7.56 14.35 16.23
C LYS A 7 8.27 13.15 16.88
N PHE A 8 7.55 12.29 17.60
CA PHE A 8 8.13 11.09 18.21
C PHE A 8 8.21 9.91 17.23
N VAL A 9 7.28 9.84 16.28
CA VAL A 9 7.19 8.76 15.28
C VAL A 9 8.19 8.96 14.15
N PHE A 10 8.15 10.11 13.47
CA PHE A 10 9.04 10.34 12.32
C PHE A 10 10.45 10.72 12.80
N ARG A 11 11.44 9.91 12.42
CA ARG A 11 12.86 10.16 12.68
C ARG A 11 13.60 10.26 11.34
N PRO A 12 13.53 11.40 10.62
CA PRO A 12 14.31 11.58 9.41
C PRO A 12 15.81 11.45 9.72
N PRO A 13 16.61 10.79 8.84
CA PRO A 13 18.04 10.66 9.05
C PRO A 13 18.73 12.03 8.98
N LYS A 14 19.92 12.10 9.57
CA LYS A 14 20.80 13.28 9.56
C LYS A 14 22.06 12.94 8.77
N ASN A 15 22.68 13.96 8.17
CA ASN A 15 23.97 13.85 7.48
C ASN A 15 23.97 12.86 6.29
N VAL A 16 22.83 12.69 5.61
CA VAL A 16 22.76 11.94 4.35
C VAL A 16 23.38 12.75 3.19
N PRO A 17 23.78 12.10 2.08
CA PRO A 17 24.19 12.79 0.85
C PRO A 17 23.09 13.70 0.30
N SER A 18 23.48 14.80 -0.35
CA SER A 18 22.56 15.65 -1.12
C SER A 18 22.07 14.96 -2.39
N LEU A 19 20.86 15.29 -2.83
CA LEU A 19 20.28 14.69 -4.04
C LEU A 19 20.84 15.38 -5.29
N SER A 20 21.46 14.60 -6.17
CA SER A 20 22.01 15.03 -7.45
C SER A 20 21.87 13.92 -8.49
N GLY A 21 22.29 14.18 -9.74
CA GLY A 21 22.18 13.24 -10.86
C GLY A 21 20.95 13.46 -11.75
N ASP A 22 21.03 13.00 -13.00
CA ASP A 22 19.97 13.16 -14.01
C ASP A 22 18.73 12.27 -13.75
N ASN A 23 18.84 11.34 -12.81
CA ASN A 23 17.74 10.53 -12.28
C ASN A 23 16.81 11.31 -11.31
N LEU A 24 17.17 12.54 -10.91
CA LEU A 24 16.43 13.33 -9.93
C LEU A 24 15.31 14.20 -10.54
N PHE A 25 14.06 13.86 -10.24
CA PHE A 25 12.86 14.59 -10.64
C PHE A 25 12.24 15.37 -9.46
N TRP A 26 11.80 16.61 -9.72
CA TRP A 26 11.20 17.48 -8.70
C TRP A 26 9.74 17.82 -9.01
N ILE A 27 8.78 17.08 -8.44
CA ILE A 27 7.35 17.34 -8.63
C ILE A 27 6.95 18.66 -7.95
N LYS A 28 6.37 19.59 -8.72
CA LYS A 28 5.63 20.75 -8.21
C LYS A 28 4.15 20.40 -8.09
N THR A 29 3.60 20.37 -6.87
CA THR A 29 2.17 20.07 -6.68
C THR A 29 1.34 21.35 -6.65
N LYS A 30 0.20 21.42 -7.36
CA LYS A 30 -0.69 22.61 -7.34
C LYS A 30 -1.27 22.96 -5.96
N LYS A 31 -1.10 22.08 -4.95
CA LYS A 31 -1.64 22.24 -3.58
C LYS A 31 -0.56 22.48 -2.51
N ARG A 32 0.73 22.58 -2.86
CA ARG A 32 1.84 22.80 -1.91
C ARG A 32 2.89 23.72 -2.55
N LYS A 33 3.42 24.66 -1.77
CA LYS A 33 4.54 25.53 -2.22
C LYS A 33 5.83 24.72 -2.46
N HIS A 34 6.01 23.66 -1.69
CA HIS A 34 7.19 22.80 -1.68
C HIS A 34 7.18 21.79 -2.84
N LYS A 35 8.36 21.51 -3.40
CA LYS A 35 8.58 20.41 -4.34
C LYS A 35 8.67 19.07 -3.60
N ILE A 36 8.54 17.96 -4.33
CA ILE A 36 8.84 16.60 -3.85
C ILE A 36 9.94 16.02 -4.77
N PRO A 37 11.12 15.65 -4.24
CA PRO A 37 12.13 14.95 -5.01
C PRO A 37 11.77 13.47 -5.17
N ILE A 38 12.18 12.91 -6.30
CA ILE A 38 12.03 11.51 -6.67
C ILE A 38 13.29 11.10 -7.43
N LEU A 39 13.90 9.98 -7.06
CA LEU A 39 14.93 9.34 -7.87
C LEU A 39 14.29 8.24 -8.73
N TYR A 40 14.67 8.18 -10.01
CA TYR A 40 14.13 7.25 -11.01
C TYR A 40 15.22 6.34 -11.58
N TYR A 41 14.95 5.05 -11.62
CA TYR A 41 15.89 4.03 -12.10
C TYR A 41 15.27 3.18 -13.20
N SER A 42 16.03 2.97 -14.26
CA SER A 42 15.73 2.08 -15.37
C SER A 42 16.41 0.72 -15.16
N PRO A 43 15.83 -0.39 -15.64
CA PRO A 43 16.57 -1.62 -15.79
C PRO A 43 17.56 -1.57 -16.98
N GLU A 44 17.55 -0.48 -17.76
CA GLU A 44 18.33 -0.30 -19.00
C GLU A 44 19.47 0.71 -18.87
N ASP A 45 19.57 1.49 -17.79
CA ASP A 45 20.66 2.46 -17.64
C ASP A 45 21.94 1.73 -17.22
N GLU A 46 23.08 2.16 -17.76
CA GLU A 46 24.38 1.79 -17.21
C GLU A 46 24.62 2.58 -15.92
N TYR A 47 24.92 1.85 -14.84
CA TYR A 47 25.27 2.40 -13.54
C TYR A 47 26.69 1.95 -13.21
N GLU A 48 27.54 2.90 -12.80
CA GLU A 48 28.88 2.60 -12.31
C GLU A 48 28.79 1.71 -11.06
N GLU A 49 29.10 0.43 -11.21
CA GLU A 49 29.22 -0.49 -10.08
C GLU A 49 30.58 -0.24 -9.40
N GLU A 50 30.63 0.78 -8.53
CA GLU A 50 31.73 0.94 -7.57
C GLU A 50 31.86 -0.35 -6.75
N LEU A 51 32.91 -1.12 -7.06
CA LEU A 51 33.24 -2.40 -6.44
C LEU A 51 33.75 -2.21 -5.00
N THR A 52 32.89 -1.76 -4.10
CA THR A 52 33.12 -1.80 -2.65
C THR A 52 32.08 -2.68 -1.97
N THR A 53 32.54 -3.56 -1.08
CA THR A 53 31.72 -4.50 -0.30
C THR A 53 30.92 -3.82 0.83
N THR A 54 30.54 -2.55 0.65
CA THR A 54 29.78 -1.77 1.63
C THR A 54 28.32 -2.24 1.65
N ASN A 55 28.06 -3.24 2.48
CA ASN A 55 26.72 -3.77 2.80
C ASN A 55 25.70 -2.63 2.97
N TYR A 56 24.61 -2.69 2.21
CA TYR A 56 23.50 -1.77 2.40
C TYR A 56 22.74 -2.12 3.68
N TYR A 57 23.06 -1.40 4.76
CA TYR A 57 22.32 -1.44 6.01
C TYR A 57 21.20 -0.39 5.96
N PHE A 58 19.94 -0.85 5.91
CA PHE A 58 18.82 -0.01 6.36
C PHE A 58 19.16 0.48 7.78
N SER A 59 19.18 1.79 7.99
CA SER A 59 20.04 2.43 8.99
C SER A 59 19.83 1.92 10.44
N GLY A 60 20.93 1.65 11.15
CA GLY A 60 20.92 1.43 12.61
C GLY A 60 21.25 0.04 13.15
N SER A 61 21.89 -0.86 12.39
CA SER A 61 22.46 -2.10 12.96
C SER A 61 23.85 -2.43 12.40
N GLU A 62 24.89 -2.22 13.20
CA GLU A 62 26.23 -2.73 12.94
C GLU A 62 26.25 -4.25 13.17
N TYR A 63 26.67 -5.02 12.17
CA TYR A 63 27.03 -6.43 12.29
C TYR A 63 28.36 -6.65 11.56
N SER A 64 29.24 -7.45 12.14
CA SER A 64 30.57 -7.72 11.58
C SER A 64 30.47 -8.50 10.26
N THR A 65 31.35 -8.20 9.32
CA THR A 65 31.50 -8.94 8.05
C THR A 65 31.99 -10.38 8.26
N SER A 66 32.56 -10.70 9.42
CA SER A 66 33.15 -12.00 9.74
C SER A 66 32.16 -13.17 9.84
N GLU A 67 30.85 -12.91 10.02
CA GLU A 67 29.83 -13.97 10.17
C GLU A 67 29.19 -14.42 8.85
N MET A 68 29.54 -13.80 7.70
CA MET A 68 28.75 -13.93 6.47
C MET A 68 29.21 -15.00 5.47
N LEU A 69 30.25 -15.79 5.77
CA LEU A 69 30.92 -16.66 4.78
C LEU A 69 30.68 -18.18 4.91
N ASN A 70 29.97 -18.66 5.93
CA ASN A 70 29.92 -20.10 6.27
C ASN A 70 28.57 -20.82 6.06
N ASP A 71 27.48 -20.09 5.71
CA ASP A 71 26.14 -20.67 5.56
C ASP A 71 25.90 -21.17 4.11
N ASP A 72 26.47 -22.33 3.75
CA ASP A 72 26.21 -23.00 2.47
C ASP A 72 24.82 -23.67 2.48
N TRP A 73 23.89 -23.20 1.63
CA TRP A 73 22.44 -23.41 1.81
C TRP A 73 21.77 -24.15 0.65
N SER A 74 21.88 -25.48 0.66
CA SER A 74 21.08 -26.38 -0.18
C SER A 74 19.60 -26.40 0.23
N PHE A 75 18.68 -26.44 -0.74
CA PHE A 75 17.25 -26.23 -0.51
C PHE A 75 16.44 -27.53 -0.55
N THR A 76 15.76 -27.87 0.55
CA THR A 76 14.71 -28.92 0.59
C THR A 76 13.36 -28.32 0.99
N SER A 77 12.27 -28.87 0.46
CA SER A 77 10.93 -28.25 0.51
C SER A 77 10.08 -28.60 1.74
N GLU A 78 10.59 -29.40 2.67
CA GLU A 78 9.77 -30.14 3.65
C GLU A 78 9.56 -29.44 5.02
N GLU A 79 10.34 -28.39 5.35
CA GLU A 79 10.26 -27.79 6.70
C GLU A 79 8.91 -27.12 7.05
N ASN A 80 8.10 -26.73 6.06
CA ASN A 80 6.94 -25.85 6.26
C ASN A 80 5.82 -26.44 7.14
N ASP A 81 5.55 -27.75 7.07
CA ASP A 81 4.37 -28.34 7.71
C ASP A 81 4.57 -28.59 9.22
N SER A 82 5.82 -28.79 9.66
CA SER A 82 6.17 -29.06 11.06
C SER A 82 5.77 -27.94 12.04
N PHE A 83 5.79 -26.68 11.58
CA PHE A 83 5.50 -25.51 12.43
C PHE A 83 4.02 -25.44 12.84
N ASP A 84 3.10 -25.83 11.95
CA ASP A 84 1.67 -25.67 12.14
C ASP A 84 1.13 -26.66 13.20
N GLU A 85 1.76 -27.83 13.36
CA GLU A 85 1.52 -28.75 14.48
C GLU A 85 2.03 -28.19 15.82
N GLN A 86 3.23 -27.63 15.84
CA GLN A 86 3.79 -27.03 17.06
C GLN A 86 2.97 -25.83 17.55
N GLU A 87 2.42 -25.00 16.66
CA GLU A 87 1.48 -23.94 17.07
C GLU A 87 0.15 -24.52 17.59
N LYS A 88 -0.43 -25.54 16.95
CA LYS A 88 -1.65 -26.24 17.47
C LYS A 88 -1.42 -26.79 18.88
N HIS A 89 -0.26 -27.38 19.14
CA HIS A 89 0.07 -27.90 20.47
C HIS A 89 0.25 -26.78 21.52
N LYS A 90 0.96 -25.68 21.17
CA LYS A 90 1.11 -24.49 22.04
C LYS A 90 -0.22 -23.80 22.34
N GLN A 91 -1.12 -23.67 21.35
CA GLN A 91 -2.46 -23.11 21.57
C GLN A 91 -3.34 -24.02 22.45
N THR A 92 -3.20 -25.34 22.34
CA THR A 92 -3.92 -26.32 23.16
C THR A 92 -3.45 -26.30 24.62
N GLN A 93 -2.14 -26.25 24.85
CA GLN A 93 -1.52 -26.03 26.16
C GLN A 93 -2.04 -24.75 26.84
N LYS A 94 -2.15 -23.64 26.09
CA LYS A 94 -2.67 -22.37 26.61
C LYS A 94 -4.13 -22.49 27.07
N LYS A 95 -5.00 -23.12 26.26
CA LYS A 95 -6.41 -23.34 26.62
C LYS A 95 -6.60 -24.23 27.87
N LYS A 96 -5.70 -25.19 28.12
CA LYS A 96 -5.70 -25.96 29.38
C LYS A 96 -5.42 -25.05 30.59
N LYS A 97 -4.34 -24.26 30.55
CA LYS A 97 -3.95 -23.34 31.64
C LYS A 97 -4.97 -22.23 31.90
N GLU A 98 -5.72 -21.80 30.89
CA GLU A 98 -6.83 -20.84 31.07
C GLU A 98 -8.00 -21.48 31.81
N LYS A 99 -8.41 -22.71 31.46
CA LYS A 99 -9.46 -23.46 32.19
C LYS A 99 -9.07 -23.83 33.63
N GLU A 100 -7.80 -24.10 33.89
CA GLU A 100 -7.29 -24.35 35.25
C GLU A 100 -7.42 -23.11 36.14
N LYS A 101 -7.01 -21.93 35.64
CA LYS A 101 -7.19 -20.65 36.34
C LYS A 101 -8.66 -20.27 36.55
N GLU A 102 -9.54 -20.70 35.66
CA GLU A 102 -10.99 -20.50 35.80
C GLU A 102 -11.57 -21.37 36.92
N LYS A 103 -11.24 -22.67 36.95
CA LYS A 103 -11.57 -23.58 38.07
C LYS A 103 -11.00 -23.10 39.41
N GLU A 104 -9.77 -22.58 39.42
CA GLU A 104 -9.14 -22.06 40.63
C GLU A 104 -9.88 -20.82 41.18
N LYS A 105 -10.38 -19.95 40.30
CA LYS A 105 -11.26 -18.84 40.68
C LYS A 105 -12.60 -19.33 41.24
N GLU A 106 -13.25 -20.31 40.59
CA GLU A 106 -14.48 -20.89 41.13
C GLU A 106 -14.28 -21.52 42.52
N LEU A 107 -13.16 -22.21 42.74
CA LEU A 107 -12.82 -22.81 44.03
C LEU A 107 -12.63 -21.74 45.11
N LYS A 108 -11.94 -20.64 44.77
CA LYS A 108 -11.77 -19.48 45.67
C LYS A 108 -13.10 -18.78 45.98
N ILE A 109 -14.02 -18.68 45.01
CA ILE A 109 -15.38 -18.16 45.23
C ILE A 109 -16.19 -19.10 46.13
N LYS A 110 -16.18 -20.42 45.87
CA LYS A 110 -16.86 -21.43 46.72
C LYS A 110 -16.33 -21.40 48.16
N ASN A 111 -15.02 -21.30 48.36
CA ASN A 111 -14.41 -21.21 49.69
C ASN A 111 -14.73 -19.87 50.40
N LYS A 112 -14.82 -18.76 49.66
CA LYS A 112 -15.24 -17.45 50.23
C LYS A 112 -16.72 -17.49 50.66
N ASN A 113 -17.59 -18.10 49.86
CA ASN A 113 -18.99 -18.30 50.23
C ASN A 113 -19.13 -19.23 51.44
N LYS A 114 -18.32 -20.28 51.55
CA LYS A 114 -18.30 -21.18 52.72
C LYS A 114 -17.88 -20.45 54.01
N LYS A 115 -16.82 -19.63 53.96
CA LYS A 115 -16.45 -18.74 55.08
C LYS A 115 -17.60 -17.79 55.47
N ASN A 116 -18.36 -17.26 54.51
CA ASN A 116 -19.51 -16.41 54.81
C ASN A 116 -20.67 -17.17 55.48
N SER A 117 -20.92 -18.44 55.11
CA SER A 117 -21.93 -19.28 55.79
C SER A 117 -21.52 -19.76 57.18
N ASP A 118 -20.22 -19.78 57.49
CA ASP A 118 -19.71 -20.06 58.83
C ASP A 118 -19.74 -18.79 59.71
N LEU A 119 -19.45 -17.62 59.13
CA LEU A 119 -19.59 -16.32 59.81
C LEU A 119 -21.04 -15.99 60.18
N SER A 120 -22.03 -16.36 59.34
CA SER A 120 -23.45 -16.16 59.66
C SER A 120 -23.99 -17.07 60.80
N LYS A 121 -23.16 -17.98 61.33
CA LYS A 121 -23.46 -18.80 62.52
C LYS A 121 -22.76 -18.34 63.79
N ARG A 122 -21.91 -17.30 63.76
CA ARG A 122 -21.17 -16.79 64.93
C ARG A 122 -21.48 -15.34 65.29
N SER A 123 -22.70 -14.89 64.99
CA SER A 123 -23.23 -13.54 65.29
C SER A 123 -24.31 -13.54 66.39
N LYS A 124 -24.13 -14.36 67.44
CA LYS A 124 -24.98 -14.38 68.65
C LYS A 124 -24.18 -14.45 69.97
N SER A 125 -23.26 -13.51 70.18
CA SER A 125 -22.71 -13.24 71.53
C SER A 125 -22.12 -11.84 71.65
N THR A 126 -22.43 -11.19 72.78
CA THR A 126 -21.74 -10.01 73.38
C THR A 126 -21.75 -8.66 72.63
N LYS A 127 -21.72 -7.59 73.44
CA LYS A 127 -21.94 -6.16 73.15
C LYS A 127 -21.30 -5.38 74.33
N LYS A 128 -20.86 -4.12 74.13
CA LYS A 128 -19.97 -3.28 75.00
C LYS A 128 -18.47 -3.39 74.59
N GLN A 129 -17.60 -2.38 74.73
CA GLN A 129 -17.75 -1.00 75.27
C GLN A 129 -16.69 0.00 74.69
N THR A 130 -16.98 1.32 74.80
CA THR A 130 -16.14 2.52 75.12
C THR A 130 -14.60 2.41 75.30
N ILE A 131 -13.70 3.41 75.13
CA ILE A 131 -13.72 4.88 74.76
C ILE A 131 -12.25 5.40 74.54
N SER A 132 -12.05 6.48 73.74
CA SER A 132 -10.90 7.47 73.67
C SER A 132 -9.42 6.99 73.63
N THR A 133 -8.33 7.82 73.57
CA THR A 133 -8.07 9.31 73.54
C THR A 133 -6.71 9.65 72.85
N GLU A 134 -6.36 10.96 72.72
CA GLU A 134 -5.03 11.60 72.38
C GLU A 134 -4.35 11.19 71.02
N SER A 135 -3.71 12.04 70.18
CA SER A 135 -2.78 13.21 70.28
C SER A 135 -1.30 12.84 70.56
N GLU A 136 -0.24 13.56 70.12
CA GLU A 136 -0.06 14.98 69.71
C GLU A 136 1.24 15.20 68.86
N ASN A 137 1.58 16.46 68.50
CA ASN A 137 2.83 16.96 67.86
C ASN A 137 3.11 16.55 66.38
N GLU A 138 3.27 17.41 65.36
CA GLU A 138 3.41 18.89 65.17
C GLU A 138 4.85 19.49 65.12
N ASN A 139 4.99 20.61 64.37
CA ASN A 139 6.15 21.52 64.14
C ASN A 139 7.29 21.02 63.20
N GLU A 140 7.69 21.68 62.09
CA GLU A 140 8.22 23.06 61.79
C GLU A 140 9.80 23.07 61.79
N ASP A 141 10.57 23.85 60.99
CA ASP A 141 10.24 24.98 60.09
C ASP A 141 11.29 25.26 58.96
N GLU A 142 11.08 26.36 58.19
CA GLU A 142 11.89 27.23 57.27
C GLU A 142 13.45 27.10 57.12
N ASP A 143 14.20 27.97 56.39
CA ASP A 143 14.38 28.24 54.93
C ASP A 143 15.82 28.88 54.77
N SER A 144 16.33 29.75 53.86
CA SER A 144 15.92 30.48 52.65
C SER A 144 17.14 31.00 51.83
N ASN A 145 16.91 31.45 50.56
CA ASN A 145 17.79 32.35 49.75
C ASN A 145 19.22 31.82 49.37
N GLU A 146 20.08 32.46 48.53
CA GLU A 146 20.05 33.77 47.85
C GLU A 146 20.55 33.73 46.35
N LYS A 147 21.31 34.72 45.82
CA LYS A 147 21.32 35.13 44.38
C LYS A 147 22.69 35.13 43.64
N GLU A 148 22.58 35.20 42.31
CA GLU A 148 23.28 36.12 41.37
C GLU A 148 24.61 35.77 40.62
N ASN A 149 24.67 36.37 39.42
CA ASN A 149 25.82 36.92 38.66
C ASN A 149 26.50 36.21 37.46
N GLU A 150 27.00 37.06 36.55
CA GLU A 150 27.39 36.76 35.16
C GLU A 150 28.70 35.97 34.97
N LYS A 151 28.88 35.37 33.78
CA LYS A 151 29.88 35.90 32.82
C LYS A 151 29.70 35.45 31.36
N LYS A 152 30.09 36.35 30.45
CA LYS A 152 30.11 36.17 28.98
C LYS A 152 31.44 35.51 28.55
N ARG A 153 31.44 34.68 27.50
CA ARG A 153 32.65 34.35 26.72
C ARG A 153 32.36 34.26 25.23
N LEU A 154 33.16 34.98 24.44
CA LEU A 154 33.13 35.04 22.97
C LEU A 154 34.39 34.36 22.42
N LEU A 155 34.26 33.54 21.38
CA LEU A 155 35.35 33.12 20.49
C LEU A 155 34.85 33.08 19.03
N PRO A 156 35.74 33.14 18.02
CA PRO A 156 35.54 34.09 16.93
C PRO A 156 34.98 33.54 15.61
N LYS A 157 34.37 34.46 14.85
CA LYS A 157 34.07 34.29 13.41
C LYS A 157 35.38 34.15 12.61
N LYS A 158 35.41 33.29 11.58
CA LYS A 158 36.43 33.35 10.51
C LYS A 158 35.78 33.52 9.13
N LYS A 159 36.15 34.63 8.50
CA LYS A 159 36.11 35.04 7.08
C LYS A 159 35.10 34.37 6.13
N LEU A 160 34.25 35.20 5.52
CA LEU A 160 33.72 34.93 4.18
C LEU A 160 34.88 34.86 3.18
N ILE A 161 34.72 34.04 2.13
CA ILE A 161 35.43 34.16 0.86
C ILE A 161 34.38 34.31 -0.25
N SER A 162 34.74 34.97 -1.34
CA SER A 162 33.81 35.65 -2.26
C SER A 162 33.00 34.75 -3.18
N ASN A 163 31.81 35.25 -3.54
CA ASN A 163 31.02 34.74 -4.66
C ASN A 163 31.85 34.73 -5.96
N LYS A 164 31.86 33.60 -6.66
CA LYS A 164 31.96 33.60 -8.12
C LYS A 164 30.58 33.32 -8.70
N LYS A 165 30.00 34.31 -9.38
CA LYS A 165 28.90 34.05 -10.33
C LYS A 165 29.47 33.21 -11.47
N TYR A 166 28.69 32.24 -11.93
CA TYR A 166 28.80 31.72 -13.29
C TYR A 166 27.45 31.93 -13.96
N ASP A 167 27.42 32.86 -14.92
CA ASP A 167 26.37 32.91 -15.92
C ASP A 167 26.46 31.64 -16.79
N TYR A 168 25.32 31.15 -17.26
CA TYR A 168 25.28 30.15 -18.33
C TYR A 168 24.31 30.58 -19.42
N ASP A 169 24.84 30.62 -20.64
CA ASP A 169 24.43 31.54 -21.70
C ASP A 169 23.13 31.11 -22.45
N GLU A 170 22.40 32.06 -23.04
CA GLU A 170 21.09 31.87 -23.68
C GLU A 170 21.12 31.14 -25.05
N LYS A 171 21.91 30.06 -25.19
CA LYS A 171 22.19 29.43 -26.49
C LYS A 171 21.48 28.08 -26.73
N LYS A 172 20.17 28.02 -26.46
CA LYS A 172 19.25 27.06 -27.11
C LYS A 172 17.80 27.54 -27.36
N LYS A 173 17.44 28.80 -27.02
CA LYS A 173 16.09 29.38 -27.26
C LYS A 173 15.91 30.12 -28.60
N LYS A 174 16.74 29.88 -29.62
CA LYS A 174 16.66 30.54 -30.94
C LYS A 174 16.52 29.56 -32.12
N LYS A 175 15.57 28.60 -32.05
CA LYS A 175 15.15 27.80 -33.22
C LYS A 175 13.72 27.20 -33.13
N LYS A 176 12.70 28.03 -32.84
CA LYS A 176 11.26 27.79 -33.15
C LYS A 176 10.38 29.01 -32.77
N LYS A 177 10.50 30.14 -33.50
CA LYS A 177 9.54 31.27 -33.46
C LYS A 177 9.66 32.26 -34.63
N LYS A 178 9.39 31.79 -35.85
CA LYS A 178 8.75 32.56 -36.94
C LYS A 178 7.73 31.60 -37.57
N GLY A 179 6.51 32.06 -37.79
CA GLY A 179 5.38 31.18 -38.07
C GLY A 179 5.09 30.99 -39.56
N LYS A 180 4.45 29.86 -39.86
CA LYS A 180 3.43 29.74 -40.91
C LYS A 180 2.18 29.12 -40.28
N THR A 181 1.01 29.54 -40.75
CA THR A 181 -0.29 29.01 -40.34
C THR A 181 -0.68 27.87 -41.27
N GLU A 182 -0.40 26.64 -40.86
CA GLU A 182 -0.80 25.42 -41.58
C GLU A 182 -1.52 24.45 -40.62
N ASN A 183 -2.58 23.81 -41.10
CA ASN A 183 -3.46 22.96 -40.30
C ASN A 183 -2.81 21.59 -40.03
N HIS A 184 -1.89 21.54 -39.06
CA HIS A 184 -1.44 20.28 -38.51
C HIS A 184 -2.58 19.60 -37.74
N LYS A 185 -3.21 18.62 -38.38
CA LYS A 185 -3.72 17.45 -37.67
C LYS A 185 -2.54 16.84 -36.91
N GLU A 186 -2.71 16.57 -35.62
CA GLU A 186 -1.74 15.77 -34.86
C GLU A 186 -1.79 14.33 -35.40
N THR A 187 -0.85 14.00 -36.29
CA THR A 187 -0.53 12.61 -36.61
C THR A 187 0.16 12.02 -35.38
N GLU A 188 -0.50 11.09 -34.70
CA GLU A 188 0.15 10.30 -33.66
C GLU A 188 1.37 9.59 -34.25
N GLU A 189 2.59 9.91 -33.79
CA GLU A 189 3.79 9.19 -34.21
C GLU A 189 3.68 7.73 -33.74
N GLU A 190 3.66 6.78 -34.69
CA GLU A 190 3.63 5.37 -34.35
C GLU A 190 4.90 4.99 -33.58
N LEU A 191 4.70 4.57 -32.33
CA LEU A 191 5.77 4.22 -31.40
C LEU A 191 6.49 2.97 -31.90
N THR A 192 7.82 2.95 -31.82
CA THR A 192 8.59 1.75 -32.18
C THR A 192 8.25 0.59 -31.24
N ASP A 193 8.38 -0.66 -31.70
CA ASP A 193 8.09 -1.83 -30.84
C ASP A 193 8.92 -1.83 -29.54
N GLU A 194 10.14 -1.29 -29.58
CA GLU A 194 10.96 -1.04 -28.40
C GLU A 194 10.33 0.00 -27.47
N GLN A 195 9.91 1.17 -27.97
CA GLN A 195 9.21 2.19 -27.17
C GLN A 195 7.89 1.67 -26.59
N ILE A 196 7.16 0.85 -27.36
CA ILE A 196 5.95 0.17 -26.92
C ILE A 196 6.29 -0.85 -25.81
N GLN A 197 7.37 -1.61 -25.94
CA GLN A 197 7.82 -2.57 -24.93
C GLN A 197 8.32 -1.87 -23.66
N LYS A 198 9.04 -0.76 -23.80
CA LYS A 198 9.43 0.18 -22.73
C LYS A 198 8.18 0.65 -21.97
N ARG A 199 7.13 1.10 -22.68
CA ARG A 199 5.81 1.48 -22.09
C ARG A 199 4.98 0.31 -21.52
N LYS A 200 5.32 -0.95 -21.82
CA LYS A 200 4.68 -2.16 -21.26
C LYS A 200 5.35 -2.69 -19.99
N ARG A 201 6.57 -2.25 -19.64
CA ARG A 201 7.26 -2.66 -18.41
C ARG A 201 6.45 -2.27 -17.17
N LEU A 202 6.67 -3.03 -16.09
CA LEU A 202 6.12 -2.72 -14.77
C LEU A 202 6.92 -1.59 -14.11
N THR A 203 6.23 -0.80 -13.30
CA THR A 203 6.79 0.39 -12.65
C THR A 203 6.52 0.32 -11.16
N ILE A 204 7.58 0.18 -10.37
CA ILE A 204 7.56 0.14 -8.91
C ILE A 204 7.65 1.57 -8.37
N ILE A 205 6.74 1.93 -7.47
CA ILE A 205 6.84 3.14 -6.64
C ILE A 205 7.20 2.70 -5.22
N PHE A 206 8.40 3.05 -4.76
CA PHE A 206 8.93 2.65 -3.46
C PHE A 206 8.68 3.72 -2.39
N ALA A 207 8.12 3.28 -1.28
CA ALA A 207 7.86 4.05 -0.08
C ALA A 207 8.71 3.48 1.07
N HIS A 208 9.72 4.24 1.48
CA HIS A 208 10.76 3.86 2.43
C HIS A 208 10.28 3.77 3.90
N GLY A 209 11.12 3.18 4.74
CA GLY A 209 10.90 3.08 6.19
C GLY A 209 11.24 4.36 6.96
N ASN A 210 11.23 4.26 8.29
CA ASN A 210 11.52 5.38 9.17
C ASN A 210 13.02 5.46 9.45
N GLY A 211 13.67 6.59 9.15
CA GLY A 211 15.13 6.72 9.27
C GLY A 211 15.92 6.40 7.99
N GLU A 212 15.23 6.11 6.88
CA GLU A 212 15.81 5.97 5.54
C GLU A 212 15.63 7.28 4.74
N SER A 213 16.60 7.64 3.91
CA SER A 213 16.50 8.67 2.87
C SER A 213 16.55 8.03 1.47
N ILE A 214 15.86 8.62 0.48
CA ILE A 214 15.99 8.16 -0.91
C ILE A 214 17.43 8.28 -1.44
N ALA A 215 18.23 9.21 -0.89
CA ALA A 215 19.66 9.37 -1.20
C ALA A 215 20.50 8.12 -0.87
N GLU A 216 20.11 7.37 0.16
CA GLU A 216 20.83 6.17 0.63
C GLU A 216 20.37 4.92 -0.13
N LEU A 217 19.10 4.93 -0.58
CA LEU A 217 18.42 3.82 -1.25
C LEU A 217 18.80 3.62 -2.73
N ASP A 218 19.69 4.44 -3.27
CA ASP A 218 20.13 4.41 -4.67
C ASP A 218 20.57 3.00 -5.13
N ARG A 219 21.58 2.43 -4.45
CA ARG A 219 22.08 1.08 -4.76
C ARG A 219 21.04 -0.01 -4.55
N PHE A 220 20.05 0.19 -3.68
CA PHE A 220 18.90 -0.72 -3.56
C PHE A 220 17.99 -0.62 -4.79
N ALA A 221 17.65 0.60 -5.24
CA ALA A 221 16.79 0.84 -6.39
C ALA A 221 17.40 0.31 -7.71
N ILE A 222 18.69 0.56 -7.95
CA ILE A 222 19.44 0.01 -9.10
C ILE A 222 19.31 -1.52 -9.14
N ARG A 223 19.53 -2.19 -8.00
CA ARG A 223 19.46 -3.65 -7.91
C ARG A 223 18.04 -4.18 -8.04
N ILE A 224 17.02 -3.47 -7.54
CA ILE A 224 15.61 -3.77 -7.85
C ILE A 224 15.34 -3.67 -9.36
N ALA A 225 15.74 -2.57 -10.01
CA ALA A 225 15.53 -2.35 -11.44
C ALA A 225 16.21 -3.47 -12.27
N LYS A 226 17.54 -3.62 -12.16
CA LYS A 226 18.31 -4.66 -12.86
C LYS A 226 17.77 -6.08 -12.61
N LYS A 227 17.45 -6.46 -11.37
CA LYS A 227 17.02 -7.84 -11.04
C LYS A 227 15.53 -8.13 -11.29
N THR A 228 14.69 -7.13 -11.60
CA THR A 228 13.25 -7.34 -11.87
C THR A 228 12.77 -6.83 -13.23
N ASN A 229 13.64 -6.19 -14.02
CA ASN A 229 13.31 -5.58 -15.32
C ASN A 229 12.15 -4.56 -15.24
N CYS A 230 12.06 -3.86 -14.10
CA CYS A 230 11.03 -2.86 -13.79
C CYS A 230 11.65 -1.46 -13.64
N TYR A 231 10.87 -0.42 -13.93
CA TYR A 231 11.23 0.94 -13.49
C TYR A 231 11.05 1.07 -11.99
N VAL A 232 11.90 1.85 -11.33
CA VAL A 232 11.80 2.13 -9.89
C VAL A 232 11.78 3.62 -9.64
N TYR A 233 10.78 4.10 -8.92
CA TYR A 233 10.69 5.48 -8.43
C TYR A 233 10.77 5.49 -6.90
N LEU A 234 11.82 6.07 -6.34
CA LEU A 234 11.95 6.33 -4.89
C LEU A 234 11.24 7.64 -4.54
N MET A 235 10.29 7.63 -3.59
CA MET A 235 9.56 8.85 -3.20
C MET A 235 9.81 9.28 -1.75
N GLU A 236 10.32 10.50 -1.57
CA GLU A 236 10.72 11.05 -0.26
C GLU A 236 9.55 11.67 0.53
N TYR A 237 9.64 11.69 1.87
CA TYR A 237 8.59 12.17 2.77
C TYR A 237 8.78 13.62 3.24
N PRO A 238 7.75 14.50 3.20
CA PRO A 238 7.92 15.91 3.59
C PRO A 238 8.49 16.13 5.01
N GLY A 239 9.65 16.77 5.11
CA GLY A 239 10.41 16.93 6.35
C GLY A 239 11.48 15.86 6.59
N TYR A 240 11.71 14.96 5.64
CA TYR A 240 12.96 14.21 5.46
C TYR A 240 13.96 15.03 4.62
N PRO A 241 15.23 14.58 4.47
CA PRO A 241 16.27 15.34 3.77
C PRO A 241 15.83 15.96 2.43
N GLU A 242 16.25 17.20 2.21
CA GLU A 242 15.92 18.04 1.05
C GLU A 242 14.42 18.28 0.76
N THR A 243 13.50 17.88 1.66
CA THR A 243 12.07 18.12 1.49
C THR A 243 11.51 19.15 2.46
N GLU A 244 11.05 20.28 1.93
CA GLU A 244 10.40 21.30 2.73
C GLU A 244 9.01 20.82 3.23
N GLY A 245 8.76 21.02 4.53
CA GLY A 245 7.46 20.79 5.13
C GLY A 245 7.52 20.27 6.56
N LYS A 246 6.44 19.63 7.00
CA LYS A 246 6.33 18.99 8.33
C LYS A 246 5.86 17.55 8.14
N THR A 247 6.62 16.61 8.68
CA THR A 247 6.35 15.17 8.58
C THR A 247 5.10 14.81 9.37
N ARG A 248 4.08 14.33 8.66
CA ARG A 248 2.75 13.98 9.15
C ARG A 248 2.17 12.93 8.21
N GLU A 249 1.43 11.94 8.73
CA GLU A 249 0.74 10.91 7.95
C GLU A 249 0.00 11.48 6.71
N LYS A 250 -0.88 12.47 6.91
CA LYS A 250 -1.61 13.15 5.83
C LYS A 250 -0.69 13.80 4.79
N ASN A 251 0.48 14.29 5.20
CA ASN A 251 1.43 14.94 4.30
C ASN A 251 2.24 13.91 3.48
N CYS A 252 2.54 12.73 4.04
CA CYS A 252 3.10 11.59 3.32
C CYS A 252 2.10 11.07 2.28
N TYR A 253 0.82 10.88 2.66
CA TYR A 253 -0.25 10.47 1.75
C TYR A 253 -0.45 11.47 0.59
N LEU A 254 -0.45 12.77 0.87
CA LEU A 254 -0.56 13.80 -0.18
C LEU A 254 0.67 13.86 -1.10
N SER A 255 1.86 13.50 -0.61
CA SER A 255 3.04 13.35 -1.47
C SER A 255 2.94 12.12 -2.36
N ALA A 256 2.59 10.95 -1.81
CA ALA A 256 2.40 9.72 -2.58
C ALA A 256 1.27 9.84 -3.63
N GLU A 257 0.17 10.52 -3.30
CA GLU A 257 -0.89 10.86 -4.26
C GLU A 257 -0.36 11.74 -5.41
N SER A 258 0.56 12.66 -5.11
CA SER A 258 1.17 13.53 -6.12
C SER A 258 2.19 12.79 -6.99
N VAL A 259 3.01 11.91 -6.40
CA VAL A 259 3.92 10.98 -7.09
C VAL A 259 3.14 10.11 -8.08
N TYR A 260 2.09 9.43 -7.59
CA TYR A 260 1.24 8.59 -8.41
C TYR A 260 0.60 9.36 -9.58
N LYS A 261 0.06 10.57 -9.32
CA LYS A 261 -0.56 11.39 -10.37
C LYS A 261 0.46 11.91 -11.38
N TRP A 262 1.68 12.21 -10.98
CA TRP A 262 2.74 12.59 -11.90
C TRP A 262 3.17 11.42 -12.80
N ILE A 263 3.37 10.23 -12.21
CA ILE A 263 3.72 9.01 -12.96
C ILE A 263 2.60 8.62 -13.95
N VAL A 264 1.34 8.69 -13.55
CA VAL A 264 0.21 8.36 -14.44
C VAL A 264 0.01 9.40 -15.54
N ASN A 265 -0.03 10.71 -15.21
CA ASN A 265 -0.45 11.73 -16.18
C ASN A 265 0.71 12.40 -16.95
N GLU A 266 1.89 12.58 -16.33
CA GLU A 266 3.04 13.27 -16.93
C GLU A 266 4.11 12.31 -17.44
N ARG A 267 4.24 11.10 -16.85
CA ARG A 267 5.06 10.00 -17.40
C ARG A 267 4.26 8.99 -18.23
N ASN A 268 2.94 9.21 -18.37
CA ASN A 268 2.00 8.41 -19.17
C ASN A 268 2.04 6.88 -18.87
N VAL A 269 2.13 6.52 -17.58
CA VAL A 269 2.16 5.12 -17.15
C VAL A 269 0.74 4.65 -16.79
N ASP A 270 0.26 3.61 -17.48
CA ASP A 270 -0.99 2.92 -17.19
C ASP A 270 -1.00 2.41 -15.73
N PRO A 271 -2.00 2.77 -14.88
CA PRO A 271 -2.12 2.27 -13.52
C PRO A 271 -2.11 0.74 -13.39
N SER A 272 -2.52 0.02 -14.42
CA SER A 272 -2.47 -1.44 -14.47
C SER A 272 -1.05 -2.01 -14.67
N ASN A 273 -0.04 -1.16 -14.87
CA ASN A 273 1.39 -1.50 -14.83
C ASN A 273 2.09 -1.01 -13.53
N LEU A 274 1.40 -0.29 -12.63
CA LEU A 274 2.01 0.27 -11.41
C LEU A 274 2.02 -0.72 -10.23
N ILE A 275 3.16 -0.90 -9.58
CA ILE A 275 3.29 -1.67 -8.34
C ILE A 275 3.68 -0.73 -7.20
N TRP A 276 3.00 -0.82 -6.07
CA TRP A 276 3.43 -0.13 -4.85
C TRP A 276 4.29 -1.06 -4.00
N PHE A 277 5.50 -0.62 -3.63
CA PHE A 277 6.38 -1.33 -2.70
C PHE A 277 6.57 -0.45 -1.45
N GLY A 278 6.13 -0.92 -0.28
CA GLY A 278 6.40 -0.27 0.99
C GLY A 278 7.38 -1.07 1.85
N HIS A 279 8.36 -0.39 2.46
CA HIS A 279 9.15 -0.93 3.57
C HIS A 279 8.68 -0.30 4.89
N SER A 280 8.52 -1.09 5.95
CA SER A 280 8.30 -0.61 7.32
C SER A 280 7.21 0.46 7.38
N LEU A 281 7.51 1.67 7.86
CA LEU A 281 6.64 2.87 7.86
C LEU A 281 5.91 3.11 6.53
N GLY A 282 6.60 2.96 5.39
CA GLY A 282 6.07 3.17 4.05
C GLY A 282 4.98 2.18 3.63
N THR A 283 4.87 1.03 4.30
CA THR A 283 3.69 0.15 4.16
C THR A 283 2.40 0.86 4.58
N GLY A 284 2.48 1.82 5.51
CA GLY A 284 1.39 2.71 5.89
C GLY A 284 0.92 3.61 4.75
N VAL A 285 1.87 4.15 3.98
CA VAL A 285 1.64 5.00 2.79
C VAL A 285 1.08 4.16 1.64
N VAL A 286 1.67 3.00 1.38
CA VAL A 286 1.27 2.10 0.30
C VAL A 286 -0.13 1.54 0.49
N VAL A 287 -0.48 1.07 1.71
CA VAL A 287 -1.84 0.60 2.01
C VAL A 287 -2.87 1.74 1.95
N GLU A 288 -2.48 3.00 2.17
CA GLU A 288 -3.36 4.14 1.84
C GLU A 288 -3.59 4.26 0.34
N MET A 289 -2.52 4.31 -0.45
CA MET A 289 -2.61 4.56 -1.89
C MET A 289 -3.35 3.44 -2.61
N ALA A 290 -3.01 2.17 -2.37
CA ALA A 290 -3.66 1.02 -2.99
C ALA A 290 -5.10 0.77 -2.48
N SER A 291 -5.54 1.44 -1.41
CA SER A 291 -6.96 1.46 -0.98
C SER A 291 -7.83 2.49 -1.72
N LYS A 292 -7.20 3.35 -2.54
CA LYS A 292 -7.83 4.51 -3.20
C LYS A 292 -7.59 4.55 -4.72
N PHE A 293 -6.41 4.14 -5.16
CA PHE A 293 -5.96 4.22 -6.54
C PHE A 293 -5.72 2.81 -7.10
N PRO A 294 -6.07 2.56 -8.37
CA PRO A 294 -5.74 1.29 -9.02
C PRO A 294 -4.23 1.11 -9.13
N CYS A 295 -3.79 -0.14 -8.95
CA CYS A 295 -2.42 -0.56 -9.18
C CYS A 295 -2.44 -2.02 -9.67
N ALA A 296 -1.39 -2.43 -10.37
CA ALA A 296 -1.16 -3.80 -10.80
C ALA A 296 -1.05 -4.76 -9.59
N GLY A 297 -0.28 -4.36 -8.57
CA GLY A 297 -0.03 -5.16 -7.37
C GLY A 297 0.58 -4.34 -6.23
N VAL A 298 0.69 -4.96 -5.06
CA VAL A 298 1.28 -4.36 -3.85
C VAL A 298 2.28 -5.31 -3.19
N PHE A 299 3.45 -4.81 -2.82
CA PHE A 299 4.49 -5.54 -2.10
C PHE A 299 4.75 -4.85 -0.75
N LEU A 300 4.65 -5.59 0.35
CA LEU A 300 4.78 -5.07 1.72
C LEU A 300 5.91 -5.77 2.46
N MET A 301 7.01 -5.07 2.71
CA MET A 301 8.15 -5.55 3.51
C MET A 301 8.04 -5.04 4.95
N SER A 302 8.06 -5.96 5.92
CA SER A 302 7.96 -5.70 7.37
C SER A 302 6.77 -4.80 7.80
N PRO A 303 5.51 -5.06 7.35
CA PRO A 303 4.41 -4.10 7.49
C PRO A 303 3.80 -3.99 8.89
N LEU A 304 3.32 -2.77 9.21
CA LEU A 304 2.55 -2.47 10.43
C LEU A 304 1.02 -2.56 10.26
N LEU A 305 0.33 -2.89 11.36
CA LEU A 305 -1.12 -2.74 11.50
C LEU A 305 -1.53 -1.29 11.81
N SER A 306 -0.74 -0.60 12.64
CA SER A 306 -0.73 0.85 12.92
C SER A 306 0.50 1.20 13.77
N ILE A 307 0.81 2.48 13.94
CA ILE A 307 1.98 2.93 14.70
C ILE A 307 1.84 2.63 16.20
N PHE A 308 0.70 2.94 16.84
CA PHE A 308 0.54 2.64 18.26
C PHE A 308 0.46 1.14 18.56
N ARG A 309 0.07 0.31 17.58
CA ARG A 309 0.17 -1.15 17.71
C ARG A 309 1.61 -1.63 17.75
N VAL A 310 2.54 -0.93 17.09
CA VAL A 310 3.98 -1.19 17.18
C VAL A 310 4.49 -0.67 18.53
N VAL A 311 4.45 0.65 18.72
CA VAL A 311 5.14 1.35 19.83
C VAL A 311 4.56 1.00 21.20
N MET A 312 3.23 0.87 21.32
CA MET A 312 2.54 0.60 22.57
C MET A 312 2.01 -0.85 22.67
N LYS A 313 2.33 -1.73 21.71
CA LYS A 313 1.94 -3.14 21.66
C LYS A 313 0.41 -3.40 21.80
N LEU A 314 -0.42 -2.42 21.40
CA LEU A 314 -1.87 -2.41 21.66
C LEU A 314 -2.68 -3.42 20.82
N CYS A 315 -3.71 -4.01 21.44
CA CYS A 315 -4.68 -4.87 20.75
C CYS A 315 -5.89 -4.11 20.17
N CYS A 316 -6.29 -2.99 20.78
CA CYS A 316 -7.42 -2.14 20.38
C CYS A 316 -7.04 -1.05 19.36
N ASN A 317 -8.03 -0.28 18.88
CA ASN A 317 -7.82 0.95 18.11
C ASN A 317 -8.05 2.13 19.06
N VAL A 318 -7.14 3.11 19.08
CA VAL A 318 -7.22 4.29 19.96
C VAL A 318 -7.24 5.59 19.13
N PRO A 319 -7.71 6.73 19.66
CA PRO A 319 -7.66 8.01 18.96
C PRO A 319 -6.20 8.47 18.72
N PHE A 320 -6.01 9.30 17.69
CA PHE A 320 -4.71 9.85 17.25
C PHE A 320 -3.66 8.83 16.78
N ASP A 321 -4.02 7.55 16.64
CA ASP A 321 -3.19 6.53 16.01
C ASP A 321 -2.93 6.85 14.52
N MET A 322 -1.76 6.45 14.02
CA MET A 322 -1.25 6.79 12.68
C MET A 322 -1.03 5.53 11.84
N PHE A 323 -1.20 5.67 10.52
CA PHE A 323 -1.00 4.61 9.53
C PHE A 323 -1.83 3.35 9.84
N VAL A 324 -3.11 3.54 10.14
CA VAL A 324 -4.03 2.52 10.69
C VAL A 324 -4.48 1.50 9.63
N ASN A 325 -3.52 0.79 9.05
CA ASN A 325 -3.65 -0.20 7.98
C ASN A 325 -4.68 -1.30 8.26
N ILE A 326 -4.86 -1.68 9.53
CA ILE A 326 -5.90 -2.62 9.97
C ILE A 326 -7.33 -2.20 9.58
N LYS A 327 -7.59 -0.90 9.37
CA LYS A 327 -8.88 -0.36 8.88
C LYS A 327 -8.93 -0.16 7.35
N LYS A 328 -7.84 -0.48 6.63
CA LYS A 328 -7.62 -0.13 5.22
C LYS A 328 -7.36 -1.33 4.31
N ALA A 329 -6.71 -2.37 4.82
CA ALA A 329 -6.29 -3.56 4.06
C ALA A 329 -7.41 -4.22 3.23
N SER A 330 -8.62 -4.31 3.77
CA SER A 330 -9.78 -4.88 3.08
C SER A 330 -10.28 -4.10 1.85
N LYS A 331 -9.71 -2.91 1.60
CA LYS A 331 -9.99 -2.07 0.42
C LYS A 331 -8.90 -2.19 -0.65
N VAL A 332 -7.76 -2.81 -0.36
CA VAL A 332 -6.67 -3.03 -1.32
C VAL A 332 -7.06 -4.17 -2.24
N LYS A 333 -7.57 -3.84 -3.43
CA LYS A 333 -8.14 -4.82 -4.39
C LYS A 333 -7.12 -5.47 -5.33
N SER A 334 -5.86 -5.06 -5.27
CA SER A 334 -4.81 -5.59 -6.13
C SER A 334 -4.08 -6.74 -5.43
N PRO A 335 -3.59 -7.76 -6.18
CA PRO A 335 -2.82 -8.86 -5.60
C PRO A 335 -1.69 -8.33 -4.73
N THR A 336 -1.69 -8.74 -3.46
CA THR A 336 -0.79 -8.18 -2.45
C THR A 336 0.08 -9.28 -1.83
N MET A 337 1.39 -9.09 -1.90
CA MET A 337 2.41 -9.91 -1.23
C MET A 337 2.83 -9.26 0.10
N VAL A 338 3.09 -10.08 1.10
CA VAL A 338 3.70 -9.68 2.38
C VAL A 338 4.98 -10.48 2.58
N ILE A 339 6.09 -9.80 2.88
CA ILE A 339 7.35 -10.42 3.28
C ILE A 339 7.79 -9.86 4.64
N HIS A 340 8.13 -10.74 5.58
CA HIS A 340 8.45 -10.36 6.96
C HIS A 340 9.45 -11.36 7.54
N GLY A 341 10.49 -10.87 8.22
CA GLY A 341 11.34 -11.73 9.04
C GLY A 341 10.61 -12.25 10.28
N THR A 342 10.94 -13.46 10.73
CA THR A 342 10.35 -14.06 11.95
C THR A 342 10.77 -13.34 13.22
N ASP A 343 11.98 -12.76 13.20
CA ASP A 343 12.72 -12.30 14.37
C ASP A 343 12.82 -10.76 14.38
N ASP A 344 11.91 -10.10 13.66
CA ASP A 344 11.81 -8.64 13.57
C ASP A 344 11.61 -7.99 14.97
N PRO A 345 12.62 -7.27 15.50
CA PRO A 345 12.56 -6.67 16.83
C PRO A 345 11.81 -5.34 16.86
N ILE A 346 11.53 -4.74 15.69
CA ILE A 346 10.92 -3.42 15.55
C ILE A 346 9.42 -3.55 15.30
N ILE A 347 9.02 -4.39 14.34
CA ILE A 347 7.63 -4.65 13.96
C ILE A 347 7.38 -6.17 14.01
N PRO A 348 6.96 -6.73 15.16
CA PRO A 348 6.83 -8.18 15.31
C PRO A 348 5.96 -8.83 14.23
N ILE A 349 6.39 -9.97 13.68
CA ILE A 349 5.77 -10.71 12.54
C ILE A 349 4.24 -10.92 12.65
N ASN A 350 3.68 -10.90 13.86
CA ASN A 350 2.23 -10.86 14.09
C ASN A 350 1.52 -9.69 13.40
N HIS A 351 2.21 -8.60 13.07
CA HIS A 351 1.67 -7.52 12.24
C HIS A 351 1.51 -7.95 10.79
N GLY A 352 2.56 -8.50 10.17
CA GLY A 352 2.50 -9.10 8.83
C GLY A 352 1.43 -10.20 8.75
N LYS A 353 1.50 -11.21 9.63
CA LYS A 353 0.54 -12.34 9.67
C LYS A 353 -0.92 -11.88 9.84
N ARG A 354 -1.19 -10.80 10.59
CA ARG A 354 -2.56 -10.27 10.77
C ARG A 354 -3.01 -9.33 9.65
N LEU A 355 -2.12 -8.50 9.10
CA LEU A 355 -2.43 -7.63 7.97
C LEU A 355 -2.74 -8.49 6.74
N TYR A 356 -1.92 -9.53 6.51
CA TYR A 356 -2.09 -10.48 5.41
C TYR A 356 -3.49 -11.13 5.39
N LYS A 357 -3.97 -11.58 6.56
CA LYS A 357 -5.31 -12.17 6.72
C LYS A 357 -6.47 -11.22 6.39
N LEU A 358 -6.24 -9.90 6.36
CA LEU A 358 -7.25 -8.86 6.07
C LEU A 358 -7.27 -8.38 4.61
N LEU A 359 -6.29 -8.78 3.79
CA LEU A 359 -6.25 -8.47 2.36
C LEU A 359 -7.29 -9.34 1.62
N PRO A 360 -8.04 -8.82 0.63
CA PRO A 360 -8.91 -9.64 -0.20
C PRO A 360 -8.06 -10.51 -1.15
N GLU A 361 -7.37 -9.88 -2.10
CA GLU A 361 -6.51 -10.53 -3.09
C GLU A 361 -5.10 -10.76 -2.53
N LYS A 362 -4.84 -11.99 -2.11
CA LYS A 362 -3.55 -12.40 -1.53
C LYS A 362 -2.68 -13.06 -2.60
N PHE A 363 -1.44 -12.60 -2.73
CA PHE A 363 -0.36 -13.45 -3.21
C PHE A 363 0.19 -14.27 -2.02
N ASP A 364 1.09 -15.21 -2.24
CA ASP A 364 1.74 -15.94 -1.14
C ASP A 364 2.50 -14.98 -0.22
N ALA A 365 2.38 -15.18 1.10
CA ALA A 365 3.20 -14.47 2.08
C ALA A 365 4.47 -15.24 2.40
N VAL A 366 5.57 -14.50 2.62
CA VAL A 366 6.90 -15.06 2.85
C VAL A 366 7.36 -14.67 4.26
N TRP A 367 7.56 -15.69 5.09
CA TRP A 367 8.05 -15.54 6.46
C TRP A 367 9.50 -16.02 6.52
N ILE A 368 10.46 -15.09 6.56
CA ILE A 368 11.89 -15.47 6.52
C ILE A 368 12.37 -15.81 7.93
N LYS A 369 12.63 -17.10 8.15
CA LYS A 369 13.28 -17.67 9.35
C LYS A 369 14.59 -16.93 9.65
N ASN A 370 14.80 -16.52 10.90
CA ASN A 370 15.99 -15.81 11.40
C ASN A 370 16.23 -14.40 10.81
N ALA A 371 15.31 -13.83 10.04
CA ALA A 371 15.42 -12.45 9.55
C ALA A 371 14.80 -11.45 10.55
N GLY A 372 15.46 -10.30 10.68
CA GLY A 372 15.00 -9.13 11.45
C GLY A 372 14.37 -8.07 10.55
N HIS A 373 14.22 -6.85 11.09
CA HIS A 373 13.56 -5.74 10.38
C HIS A 373 14.31 -5.33 9.11
N ASN A 374 15.62 -5.09 9.26
CA ASN A 374 16.47 -4.36 8.32
C ASN A 374 17.40 -5.25 7.48
N ASN A 375 17.33 -6.59 7.63
CA ASN A 375 18.27 -7.53 6.99
C ASN A 375 17.65 -8.50 5.96
N ILE A 376 16.36 -8.36 5.66
CA ILE A 376 15.65 -9.15 4.63
C ILE A 376 16.36 -9.05 3.27
N GLU A 377 16.71 -7.83 2.84
CA GLU A 377 17.44 -7.63 1.59
C GLU A 377 18.93 -7.93 1.74
N SER A 378 19.55 -7.52 2.86
CA SER A 378 21.01 -7.55 2.97
C SER A 378 21.61 -8.93 3.30
N ARG A 379 20.97 -9.70 4.20
CA ARG A 379 21.38 -11.08 4.57
C ARG A 379 20.65 -12.15 3.76
N PHE A 380 19.35 -11.97 3.49
CA PHE A 380 18.52 -12.99 2.80
C PHE A 380 18.29 -12.67 1.31
N ARG A 381 19.25 -11.98 0.70
CA ARG A 381 19.20 -11.41 -0.67
C ARG A 381 18.68 -12.37 -1.75
N PRO A 382 19.16 -13.62 -1.89
CA PRO A 382 18.71 -14.50 -2.97
C PRO A 382 17.22 -14.84 -2.83
N LYS A 383 16.76 -15.11 -1.60
CA LYS A 383 15.35 -15.41 -1.29
C LYS A 383 14.46 -14.19 -1.51
N PHE A 384 14.91 -13.00 -1.09
CA PHE A 384 14.19 -11.75 -1.34
C PHE A 384 13.97 -11.50 -2.84
N TYR A 385 15.03 -11.57 -3.66
CA TYR A 385 14.91 -11.34 -5.11
C TYR A 385 14.17 -12.46 -5.86
N PHE A 386 14.25 -13.71 -5.40
CA PHE A 386 13.45 -14.82 -5.93
C PHE A 386 11.96 -14.58 -5.73
N GLU A 387 11.54 -14.27 -4.50
CA GLU A 387 10.12 -14.07 -4.16
C GLU A 387 9.55 -12.79 -4.78
N LEU A 388 10.35 -11.71 -4.84
CA LEU A 388 9.98 -10.51 -5.58
C LEU A 388 9.77 -10.81 -7.07
N ASN A 389 10.66 -11.55 -7.72
CA ASN A 389 10.47 -11.93 -9.12
C ASN A 389 9.26 -12.85 -9.32
N ARG A 390 9.01 -13.80 -8.41
CA ARG A 390 7.80 -14.66 -8.42
C ARG A 390 6.52 -13.82 -8.40
N PHE A 391 6.50 -12.73 -7.62
CA PHE A 391 5.41 -11.76 -7.61
C PHE A 391 5.33 -10.92 -8.90
N ILE A 392 6.43 -10.35 -9.37
CA ILE A 392 6.49 -9.56 -10.63
C ILE A 392 6.01 -10.39 -11.84
N GLN A 393 6.41 -11.67 -11.93
CA GLN A 393 5.95 -12.61 -12.94
C GLN A 393 4.45 -12.89 -12.82
N HIS A 394 3.91 -13.10 -11.61
CA HIS A 394 2.48 -13.26 -11.39
C HIS A 394 1.70 -12.04 -11.90
N ILE A 395 2.07 -10.82 -11.50
CA ILE A 395 1.44 -9.58 -11.96
C ILE A 395 1.50 -9.45 -13.49
N THR A 396 2.66 -9.71 -14.10
CA THR A 396 2.86 -9.69 -15.56
C THR A 396 1.93 -10.67 -16.27
N SER A 397 1.77 -11.88 -15.73
CA SER A 397 0.86 -12.90 -16.28
C SER A 397 -0.61 -12.47 -16.22
N GLN A 398 -1.05 -11.82 -15.12
CA GLN A 398 -2.42 -11.31 -14.96
C GLN A 398 -2.72 -10.23 -15.98
N ILE A 399 -1.80 -9.27 -16.19
CA ILE A 399 -1.93 -8.20 -17.18
C ILE A 399 -2.01 -8.78 -18.60
N SER A 400 -1.13 -9.73 -18.94
CA SER A 400 -1.13 -10.41 -20.24
C SER A 400 -2.44 -11.17 -20.49
N ASN A 401 -2.92 -11.93 -19.49
CA ASN A 401 -4.16 -12.69 -19.59
C ASN A 401 -5.40 -11.80 -19.65
N LYS A 402 -5.39 -10.64 -18.98
CA LYS A 402 -6.45 -9.63 -19.08
C LYS A 402 -6.49 -9.02 -20.49
N LYS A 403 -5.35 -8.53 -21.00
CA LYS A 403 -5.22 -7.94 -22.35
C LYS A 403 -5.58 -8.96 -23.46
N LYS A 404 -5.28 -10.26 -23.29
CA LYS A 404 -5.74 -11.34 -24.18
C LYS A 404 -7.27 -11.51 -24.16
N LYS A 405 -7.91 -11.50 -22.98
CA LYS A 405 -9.37 -11.62 -22.83
C LYS A 405 -10.11 -10.41 -23.40
N GLU A 406 -9.57 -9.21 -23.25
CA GLU A 406 -10.11 -7.96 -23.79
C GLU A 406 -10.06 -7.98 -25.33
N ARG A 407 -8.91 -8.26 -25.93
CA ARG A 407 -8.77 -8.43 -27.39
C ARG A 407 -9.69 -9.50 -27.98
N LYS A 408 -9.96 -10.60 -27.26
CA LYS A 408 -10.92 -11.63 -27.72
C LYS A 408 -12.35 -11.08 -27.75
N ARG A 409 -12.78 -10.38 -26.69
CA ARG A 409 -14.11 -9.74 -26.62
C ARG A 409 -14.29 -8.65 -27.67
N GLU A 410 -13.25 -7.86 -27.95
CA GLU A 410 -13.27 -6.87 -29.03
C GLU A 410 -13.49 -7.50 -30.40
N LYS A 411 -12.81 -8.62 -30.69
CA LYS A 411 -13.05 -9.40 -31.93
C LYS A 411 -14.47 -9.98 -31.97
N GLU A 412 -14.90 -10.64 -30.90
CA GLU A 412 -16.25 -11.22 -30.79
C GLU A 412 -17.36 -10.16 -30.95
N ASN A 413 -17.16 -8.95 -30.42
CA ASN A 413 -18.10 -7.83 -30.58
C ASN A 413 -18.05 -7.25 -32.00
N LYS A 414 -16.86 -7.03 -32.59
CA LYS A 414 -16.73 -6.54 -33.97
C LYS A 414 -17.41 -7.49 -34.97
N THR A 415 -17.25 -8.81 -34.81
CA THR A 415 -17.95 -9.80 -35.65
C THR A 415 -19.46 -9.74 -35.48
N LYS A 416 -19.97 -9.55 -34.25
CA LYS A 416 -21.43 -9.39 -34.04
C LYS A 416 -21.97 -8.14 -34.72
N THR A 417 -21.35 -6.98 -34.50
CA THR A 417 -21.80 -5.72 -35.13
C THR A 417 -21.70 -5.80 -36.66
N LEU A 418 -20.66 -6.43 -37.21
CA LEU A 418 -20.57 -6.65 -38.65
C LEU A 418 -21.73 -7.51 -39.18
N ASN A 419 -22.06 -8.61 -38.49
CA ASN A 419 -23.18 -9.48 -38.87
C ASN A 419 -24.54 -8.79 -38.71
N GLU A 420 -24.71 -7.95 -37.68
CA GLU A 420 -25.92 -7.14 -37.47
C GLU A 420 -26.09 -6.12 -38.61
N THR A 421 -25.03 -5.40 -39.00
CA THR A 421 -25.06 -4.47 -40.14
C THR A 421 -25.27 -5.17 -41.49
N ILE A 422 -24.71 -6.36 -41.71
CA ILE A 422 -24.99 -7.16 -42.91
C ILE A 422 -26.47 -7.52 -42.96
N PHE A 423 -27.04 -8.02 -41.86
CA PHE A 423 -28.45 -8.39 -41.78
C PHE A 423 -29.38 -7.18 -41.98
N GLU A 424 -29.06 -6.01 -41.43
CA GLU A 424 -29.82 -4.78 -41.67
C GLU A 424 -29.81 -4.38 -43.16
N ASN A 425 -28.63 -4.41 -43.80
CA ASN A 425 -28.50 -4.13 -45.24
C ASN A 425 -29.26 -5.15 -46.12
N GLU A 426 -29.19 -6.44 -45.80
CA GLU A 426 -29.93 -7.50 -46.52
C GLU A 426 -31.45 -7.28 -46.43
N ASN A 427 -31.97 -6.92 -45.24
CA ASN A 427 -33.38 -6.61 -45.07
C ASN A 427 -33.79 -5.32 -45.82
N GLU A 428 -32.94 -4.30 -45.88
CA GLU A 428 -33.22 -3.09 -46.64
C GLU A 428 -33.24 -3.35 -48.16
N ILE A 429 -32.30 -4.17 -48.67
CA ILE A 429 -32.26 -4.62 -50.08
C ILE A 429 -33.52 -5.44 -50.40
N MET A 430 -33.90 -6.39 -49.55
CA MET A 430 -35.09 -7.21 -49.76
C MET A 430 -36.38 -6.38 -49.68
N GLY A 431 -36.45 -5.40 -48.76
CA GLY A 431 -37.56 -4.45 -48.68
C GLY A 431 -37.71 -3.61 -49.96
N LYS A 432 -36.61 -3.03 -50.45
CA LYS A 432 -36.56 -2.28 -51.71
C LYS A 432 -36.96 -3.16 -52.91
N LYS A 433 -36.48 -4.40 -52.96
CA LYS A 433 -36.81 -5.36 -54.03
C LYS A 433 -38.30 -5.75 -54.02
N LEU A 434 -38.90 -5.90 -52.85
CA LEU A 434 -40.33 -6.14 -52.69
C LEU A 434 -41.17 -4.96 -53.20
N LEU A 435 -40.81 -3.71 -52.86
CA LEU A 435 -41.49 -2.52 -53.39
C LEU A 435 -41.40 -2.45 -54.92
N SER A 436 -40.22 -2.66 -55.50
CA SER A 436 -40.06 -2.64 -56.96
C SER A 436 -40.83 -3.76 -57.70
N SER A 437 -41.15 -4.86 -57.02
CA SER A 437 -41.99 -5.92 -57.59
C SER A 437 -43.50 -5.67 -57.44
N SER A 438 -43.95 -4.88 -56.45
CA SER A 438 -45.35 -4.46 -56.37
C SER A 438 -45.74 -3.44 -57.45
N GLU A 439 -44.81 -2.59 -57.90
CA GLU A 439 -45.06 -1.57 -58.94
C GLU A 439 -45.17 -2.13 -60.37
N GLN A 440 -44.99 -3.44 -60.57
CA GLN A 440 -45.16 -4.12 -61.86
C GLN A 440 -46.37 -5.06 -61.94
N SER A 441 -47.27 -5.04 -60.94
CA SER A 441 -48.41 -5.99 -60.85
C SER A 441 -49.80 -5.37 -60.68
N ASP A 442 -49.97 -4.07 -60.98
CA ASP A 442 -51.28 -3.39 -60.96
C ASP A 442 -51.85 -3.17 -62.37
N SER A 443 -52.18 -4.27 -63.05
CA SER A 443 -53.21 -4.25 -64.10
C SER A 443 -54.01 -5.57 -64.08
N SER A 444 -55.33 -5.45 -64.20
CA SER A 444 -56.32 -6.55 -64.15
C SER A 444 -56.32 -7.46 -62.89
N ASN A 445 -57.18 -7.12 -61.93
CA ASN A 445 -58.48 -7.82 -61.89
C ASN A 445 -59.54 -7.10 -61.04
N THR A 446 -60.81 -7.45 -61.28
CA THR A 446 -61.97 -6.75 -60.71
C THR A 446 -62.58 -7.45 -59.50
N ASN A 447 -63.16 -6.63 -58.62
CA ASN A 447 -64.23 -6.89 -57.66
C ASN A 447 -64.67 -8.35 -57.39
N LEU A 448 -64.60 -8.75 -56.11
CA LEU A 448 -65.79 -9.31 -55.45
C LEU A 448 -65.82 -9.00 -53.95
N ASN A 449 -66.99 -8.62 -53.44
CA ASN A 449 -67.22 -8.26 -52.04
C ASN A 449 -67.52 -9.48 -51.18
N ILE A 450 -67.03 -9.50 -49.94
CA ILE A 450 -67.77 -10.02 -48.77
C ILE A 450 -67.35 -9.23 -47.50
N LYS A 451 -68.21 -9.20 -46.48
CA LYS A 451 -68.42 -8.00 -45.65
C LYS A 451 -68.28 -8.26 -44.13
N LYS A 452 -67.87 -7.21 -43.39
CA LYS A 452 -67.98 -6.98 -41.92
C LYS A 452 -66.88 -7.59 -41.02
N GLY A 453 -66.26 -6.75 -40.17
CA GLY A 453 -65.27 -7.17 -39.15
C GLY A 453 -64.71 -6.05 -38.25
N LYS A 454 -65.55 -5.19 -37.65
CA LYS A 454 -65.09 -4.03 -36.84
C LYS A 454 -64.48 -4.45 -35.48
N LYS A 455 -63.25 -4.01 -35.16
CA LYS A 455 -62.93 -3.20 -33.93
C LYS A 455 -61.47 -2.69 -33.87
N LYS A 456 -61.21 -1.73 -32.96
CA LYS A 456 -60.01 -0.86 -32.92
C LYS A 456 -59.02 -1.22 -31.81
N LYS A 457 -57.72 -0.93 -32.07
CA LYS A 457 -56.66 -0.40 -31.16
C LYS A 457 -56.78 -0.63 -29.64
N LYS A 458 -55.71 -1.12 -28.98
CA LYS A 458 -54.89 -0.30 -28.01
C LYS A 458 -53.67 -0.97 -27.34
N SER A 459 -52.52 -0.27 -27.44
CA SER A 459 -51.47 0.00 -26.43
C SER A 459 -50.77 -1.09 -25.58
N LYS A 460 -49.42 -1.05 -25.68
CA LYS A 460 -48.39 -1.37 -24.67
C LYS A 460 -48.83 -1.35 -23.19
N LYS A 461 -48.51 -2.40 -22.40
CA LYS A 461 -47.97 -2.29 -21.01
C LYS A 461 -47.51 -3.63 -20.38
N ARG A 462 -46.33 -3.60 -19.73
CA ARG A 462 -45.85 -4.42 -18.60
C ARG A 462 -46.12 -5.95 -18.55
N ARG A 463 -45.04 -6.75 -18.51
CA ARG A 463 -44.97 -7.96 -17.67
C ARG A 463 -43.77 -7.88 -16.70
N LYS A 464 -44.06 -7.87 -15.40
CA LYS A 464 -43.08 -7.98 -14.29
C LYS A 464 -43.81 -8.53 -13.06
N LYS A 465 -43.13 -9.39 -12.29
CA LYS A 465 -43.53 -10.03 -10.99
C LYS A 465 -44.32 -11.36 -11.03
N LYS A 466 -43.66 -12.38 -10.46
CA LYS A 466 -44.12 -13.28 -9.37
C LYS A 466 -45.28 -14.28 -9.64
N THR A 467 -44.90 -15.53 -9.83
CA THR A 467 -45.55 -16.69 -9.18
C THR A 467 -45.22 -16.70 -7.67
N LYS A 468 -46.14 -17.12 -6.78
CA LYS A 468 -45.85 -17.37 -5.34
C LYS A 468 -46.91 -18.21 -4.60
N THR A 469 -46.71 -19.52 -4.55
CA THR A 469 -47.43 -20.53 -3.71
C THR A 469 -46.55 -21.79 -3.67
N LYS A 470 -46.45 -22.61 -2.63
CA LYS A 470 -47.08 -22.74 -1.28
C LYS A 470 -45.95 -22.65 -0.21
N LYS A 471 -46.10 -22.30 1.09
CA LYS A 471 -46.59 -23.07 2.27
C LYS A 471 -46.20 -24.58 2.21
N VAL A 472 -45.71 -25.25 3.27
CA VAL A 472 -46.15 -25.29 4.69
C VAL A 472 -44.97 -25.43 5.70
N LYS A 473 -45.26 -25.23 6.99
CA LYS A 473 -44.41 -25.33 8.19
C LYS A 473 -43.83 -26.74 8.48
N LYS A 474 -42.68 -26.80 9.15
CA LYS A 474 -42.45 -27.33 10.53
C LYS A 474 -41.18 -26.63 11.05
N LYS A 475 -41.23 -25.86 12.14
CA LYS A 475 -41.50 -26.13 13.57
C LYS A 475 -40.17 -26.38 14.28
#